data_AF-A0A7J9H4Z6-F1
#
_entry.id   AF-A0A7J9H4Z6-F1
#
_cell.length_a   1.000
_cell.length_b   1.000
_cell.length_c   1.000
_cell.angle_alpha   90.00
_cell.angle_beta   90.00
_cell.angle_gamma   90.00
#
_symmetry.space_group_name_H-M   'P 1'
#
loop_
_entity.id
_entity.type
_entity.pdbx_description
1 polymer ?
#
loop_
_entity_poly.entity_id
_entity_poly.type
_entity_poly.pdbx_seq_one_letter_code
_entity_poly.pdbx_strand_id
1 'polypeptide(L)'
;MRLLGLHQSAMAAYEEQKERDFYFSKLRDTEILCQTPKIEDSPIVAAIKRILYATDEDDGAETLSPIEEKAILETQNRKKILNIDVDAAGSTTY
;
A
#
# COMPACT_ATOMS: atom_id res chain seq x y z
N MET A 1 -36.22 -30.82 17.68
CA MET A 1 -35.51 -30.33 16.48
C MET A 1 -35.47 -28.80 16.36
N ARG A 2 -36.59 -28.07 16.47
CA ARG A 2 -36.63 -26.60 16.24
C ARG A 2 -35.71 -25.76 17.16
N LEU A 3 -35.59 -26.10 18.45
CA LEU A 3 -34.70 -25.42 19.41
C LEU A 3 -33.19 -25.63 19.13
N LEU A 4 -32.79 -26.83 18.72
CA LEU A 4 -31.40 -27.13 18.33
C LEU A 4 -30.96 -26.33 17.10
N GLY A 5 -31.86 -26.15 16.13
CA GLY A 5 -31.60 -25.34 14.94
C GLY A 5 -31.38 -23.85 15.26
N LEU A 6 -32.14 -23.28 16.20
CA LEU A 6 -31.97 -21.89 16.62
C LEU A 6 -30.65 -21.67 17.36
N HIS A 7 -30.27 -22.59 18.25
CA HIS A 7 -28.98 -22.53 18.94
C HIS A 7 -27.81 -22.59 17.95
N GLN A 8 -27.86 -23.50 16.97
CA GLN A 8 -26.83 -23.60 15.94
C GLN A 8 -26.71 -22.31 15.12
N SER A 9 -27.84 -21.71 14.74
CA SER A 9 -27.85 -20.45 13.99
C SER A 9 -27.27 -19.28 14.80
N ALA A 10 -27.56 -19.21 16.10
CA ALA A 10 -27.03 -18.16 16.97
C ALA A 10 -25.51 -18.26 17.13
N MET A 11 -24.98 -19.48 17.29
CA MET A 11 -23.53 -19.70 17.37
C MET A 11 -22.81 -19.36 16.06
N ALA A 12 -23.41 -19.69 14.91
CA ALA A 12 -22.86 -19.31 13.60
C ALA A 12 -22.81 -17.79 13.41
N ALA A 13 -23.89 -17.08 13.76
CA ALA A 13 -23.93 -15.63 13.70
C ALA A 13 -22.91 -14.96 14.65
N TYR A 14 -22.64 -15.59 15.80
CA TYR A 14 -21.63 -15.11 16.75
C TYR A 14 -20.20 -15.23 16.19
N GLU A 15 -19.84 -16.36 15.59
CA GLU A 15 -18.51 -16.50 14.95
C GLU A 15 -18.36 -15.54 13.76
N GLU A 16 -19.41 -15.35 12.95
CA GLU A 16 -19.38 -14.37 11.85
C GLU A 16 -19.19 -12.94 12.37
N GLN A 17 -19.90 -12.54 13.43
CA GLN A 17 -19.74 -11.23 14.06
C GLN A 17 -18.30 -11.04 14.57
N LYS A 18 -17.74 -12.06 15.22
CA LYS A 18 -16.36 -12.03 15.72
C LYS A 18 -15.34 -11.89 14.60
N GLU A 19 -15.54 -12.58 13.47
CA GLU A 19 -14.71 -12.42 12.28
C GLU A 19 -14.83 -11.01 11.70
N ARG A 20 -16.05 -10.48 11.55
CA ARG A 20 -16.28 -9.09 11.10
C ARG A 20 -15.56 -8.07 11.99
N ASP A 21 -15.69 -8.20 13.31
CA ASP A 21 -15.05 -7.30 14.28
C ASP A 21 -13.52 -7.38 14.20
N PHE A 22 -12.98 -8.60 14.02
CA PHE A 22 -11.55 -8.80 13.85
C PHE A 22 -11.02 -8.08 12.61
N TYR A 23 -11.66 -8.25 11.45
CA TYR A 23 -11.24 -7.59 10.21
C TYR A 23 -11.42 -6.07 10.28
N PHE A 24 -12.54 -5.60 10.82
CA PHE A 24 -12.80 -4.17 10.98
C PHE A 24 -11.74 -3.49 11.85
N SER A 25 -11.34 -4.12 12.97
CA SER A 25 -10.27 -3.60 13.81
C SER A 25 -8.94 -3.47 13.06
N LYS A 26 -8.59 -4.44 12.19
CA LYS A 26 -7.35 -4.38 11.38
C LYS A 26 -7.39 -3.26 10.35
N LEU A 27 -8.52 -3.09 9.67
CA LEU A 27 -8.70 -1.99 8.71
C LEU A 27 -8.62 -0.63 9.41
N ARG A 28 -9.20 -0.50 10.60
CA ARG A 28 -9.12 0.73 11.40
C ARG A 28 -7.69 1.04 11.85
N ASP A 29 -6.95 0.05 12.33
CA ASP A 29 -5.53 0.23 12.69
C ASP A 29 -4.69 0.69 11.48
N THR A 30 -4.97 0.12 10.30
CA THR A 30 -4.31 0.49 9.03
C THR A 30 -4.65 1.91 8.60
N GLU A 31 -5.91 2.32 8.75
CA GLU A 31 -6.38 3.66 8.46
C GLU A 31 -5.69 4.70 9.34
N ILE A 32 -5.59 4.44 10.65
CA ILE A 32 -4.90 5.31 11.60
C ILE A 32 -3.43 5.46 11.22
N LEU A 33 -2.75 4.37 10.84
CA LEU A 33 -1.37 4.43 10.39
C LEU A 33 -1.22 5.33 9.15
N CYS A 34 -2.15 5.25 8.20
CA CYS A 34 -2.17 6.04 6.97
C CYS A 34 -2.42 7.55 7.20
N GLN A 35 -2.88 7.96 8.38
CA GLN A 35 -3.06 9.36 8.78
C GLN A 35 -1.77 9.98 9.36
N THR A 36 -0.64 9.26 9.32
CA THR A 36 0.64 9.77 9.82
C THR A 36 1.19 10.86 8.86
N PRO A 37 1.44 12.11 9.32
CA PRO A 37 1.79 13.24 8.46
C PRO A 37 3.02 13.07 7.57
N LYS A 38 3.91 12.12 7.90
CA LYS A 38 5.13 11.84 7.13
C LYS A 38 4.90 10.96 5.90
N ILE A 39 3.82 10.19 5.89
CA ILE A 39 3.54 9.19 4.85
C ILE A 39 2.17 9.39 4.20
N GLU A 40 1.32 10.29 4.73
CA GLU A 40 -0.07 10.45 4.31
C GLU A 40 -0.24 10.81 2.82
N ASP A 41 0.75 11.49 2.25
CA ASP A 41 0.82 11.90 0.84
C ASP A 41 1.52 10.87 -0.07
N SER A 42 1.97 9.74 0.48
CA SER A 42 2.62 8.69 -0.29
C SER A 42 1.65 8.05 -1.30
N PRO A 43 2.08 7.76 -2.54
CA PRO A 43 1.26 7.02 -3.52
C PRO A 43 0.75 5.68 -2.97
N ILE A 44 1.52 5.02 -2.10
CA ILE A 44 1.11 3.78 -1.45
C ILE A 44 -0.06 4.02 -0.50
N VAL A 45 -0.01 5.10 0.30
CA VAL A 45 -1.12 5.45 1.21
C VAL A 45 -2.38 5.83 0.42
N ALA A 46 -2.22 6.50 -0.72
CA ALA A 46 -3.35 6.76 -1.62
C ALA A 46 -4.00 5.46 -2.13
N ALA A 47 -3.20 4.44 -2.51
CA ALA A 47 -3.71 3.14 -2.91
C ALA A 47 -4.41 2.40 -1.76
N ILE A 48 -3.83 2.42 -0.54
CA ILE A 48 -4.46 1.82 0.64
C ILE A 48 -5.79 2.50 0.97
N LYS A 49 -5.86 3.84 0.91
CA LYS A 49 -7.11 4.59 1.14
C LYS A 49 -8.19 4.22 0.13
N ARG A 50 -7.85 3.95 -1.13
CA ARG A 50 -8.82 3.45 -2.12
C ARG A 50 -9.41 2.10 -1.71
N ILE A 51 -8.60 1.19 -1.19
CA ILE A 51 -9.07 -0.11 -0.68
C ILE A 51 -9.97 0.10 0.56
N LEU A 52 -9.55 0.94 1.50
CA LEU A 52 -10.27 1.18 2.77
C LEU A 52 -11.64 1.86 2.58
N TYR A 53 -11.80 2.67 1.53
CA TYR A 53 -13.02 3.43 1.25
C TYR A 53 -13.81 2.92 0.04
N ALA A 54 -13.41 1.77 -0.53
CA ALA A 54 -14.18 1.12 -1.58
C ALA A 54 -15.59 0.78 -1.08
N THR A 55 -16.57 0.90 -1.96
CA THR A 55 -17.95 0.45 -1.70
C THR A 55 -18.19 -0.87 -2.43
N ASP A 56 -19.23 -1.62 -2.04
CA ASP A 56 -19.57 -2.91 -2.67
C ASP A 56 -19.95 -2.79 -4.17
N GLU A 57 -20.17 -1.57 -4.69
CA GLU A 57 -20.38 -1.30 -6.11
C GLU A 57 -19.06 -1.06 -6.88
N ASP A 58 -17.97 -0.86 -6.13
CA ASP A 58 -16.65 -0.47 -6.61
C ASP A 58 -15.70 -1.69 -6.68
N ASP A 59 -16.27 -2.91 -6.81
CA ASP A 59 -15.67 -4.24 -6.80
C ASP A 59 -14.34 -4.36 -7.56
N GLY A 60 -13.27 -3.81 -6.97
CA GLY A 60 -11.84 -4.14 -7.00
C GLY A 60 -11.10 -4.34 -8.34
N ALA A 61 -11.78 -4.43 -9.49
CA ALA A 61 -11.18 -4.87 -10.74
C ALA A 61 -10.64 -3.71 -11.58
N GLU A 62 -11.18 -2.49 -11.42
CA GLU A 62 -10.89 -1.39 -12.36
C GLU A 62 -9.99 -0.28 -11.78
N THR A 63 -9.77 -0.22 -10.47
CA THR A 63 -8.99 0.85 -9.82
C THR A 63 -7.56 0.48 -9.46
N LEU A 64 -7.15 -0.79 -9.65
CA LEU A 64 -5.74 -1.18 -9.65
C LEU A 64 -5.10 -0.92 -11.02
N SER A 65 -5.23 0.31 -11.54
CA SER A 65 -4.31 0.75 -12.60
C SER A 65 -2.88 0.51 -12.09
N PRO A 66 -1.97 -0.12 -12.86
CA PRO A 66 -0.61 -0.38 -12.41
C PRO A 66 -0.05 0.90 -11.79
N ILE A 67 0.32 0.84 -10.51
CA ILE A 67 1.07 1.93 -9.89
C ILE A 67 2.27 2.13 -10.80
N GLU A 68 2.32 3.27 -11.49
CA GLU A 68 3.40 3.59 -12.40
C GLU A 68 4.72 3.44 -11.62
N GLU A 69 5.45 2.37 -11.93
CA GLU A 69 6.74 1.98 -11.36
C GLU A 69 7.83 3.07 -11.53
N LYS A 70 7.48 4.13 -12.26
CA LYS A 70 8.34 5.23 -12.66
C LYS A 70 8.87 6.09 -11.50
N ALA A 71 8.17 6.14 -10.36
CA ALA A 71 8.59 7.01 -9.25
C ALA A 71 9.73 6.43 -8.38
N ILE A 72 9.90 5.11 -8.32
CA ILE A 72 10.89 4.49 -7.42
C ILE A 72 12.29 4.44 -8.07
N LEU A 73 12.39 4.46 -9.41
CA LEU A 73 13.67 4.45 -10.13
C LEU A 73 14.34 5.83 -10.29
N GLU A 74 13.63 6.94 -10.17
CA GLU A 74 14.19 8.28 -10.44
C GLU A 74 15.15 8.79 -9.34
N THR A 75 15.16 8.18 -8.15
CA THR A 75 16.05 8.60 -7.04
C THR A 75 17.39 7.84 -6.98
N GLN A 76 17.51 6.68 -7.63
CA GLN A 76 18.74 5.87 -7.63
C GLN A 76 19.71 6.22 -8.78
N ASN A 77 19.25 6.91 -9.83
CA ASN A 77 20.07 7.21 -11.01
C ASN A 77 20.89 8.50 -10.93
N ARG A 78 20.72 9.34 -9.90
CA ARG A 78 21.53 10.56 -9.68
C ARG A 78 22.80 10.35 -8.85
N LYS A 79 23.44 9.17 -8.96
CA LYS A 79 24.77 8.92 -8.36
C LYS A 79 25.80 8.34 -9.33
N LYS A 80 25.47 8.16 -10.61
CA LYS A 80 26.43 7.71 -11.63
C LYS A 80 26.47 8.74 -12.76
N ILE A 81 27.68 9.14 -13.11
CA ILE A 81 28.07 10.05 -14.21
C ILE A 81 28.13 11.53 -13.83
N LEU A 82 29.14 11.88 -13.03
CA LEU A 82 30.02 13.00 -13.35
C LEU A 82 31.44 12.42 -13.40
N ASN A 83 31.76 11.76 -14.52
CA ASN A 83 33.16 11.52 -14.87
C ASN A 83 33.69 12.87 -15.34
N ILE A 84 34.46 13.53 -14.50
CA ILE A 84 35.25 14.69 -14.90
C ILE A 84 36.41 14.12 -15.72
N ASP A 85 36.37 14.32 -17.02
CA ASP A 85 37.49 14.00 -17.91
C ASP A 85 38.68 14.87 -17.50
N VAL A 86 39.70 14.25 -16.91
CA VAL A 86 40.99 14.88 -16.62
C VAL A 86 41.90 14.60 -17.80
N ASP A 87 41.96 15.53 -18.75
CA ASP A 87 42.94 15.53 -19.83
C ASP A 87 44.32 15.91 -19.26
N ALA A 88 45.08 14.91 -18.80
CA ALA A 88 46.50 15.06 -18.54
C ALA A 88 47.25 14.97 -19.88
N ALA A 89 47.30 16.10 -20.60
CA ALA A 89 48.19 16.27 -21.74
C ALA A 89 49.64 16.09 -21.28
N GLY A 90 50.29 15.04 -21.77
CA GLY A 90 51.72 14.87 -21.68
C GLY A 90 52.41 15.97 -22.47
N SER A 91 53.10 16.87 -21.79
CA SER A 91 54.20 17.63 -22.37
C SER A 91 55.50 17.05 -21.83
N THR A 92 56.14 16.27 -22.69
CA THR A 92 57.59 16.18 -22.77
C THR A 92 58.18 17.58 -22.70
N THR A 93 59.30 17.80 -22.02
CA THR A 93 60.54 18.35 -22.62
C THR A 93 61.56 18.79 -21.56
N TYR A 94 62.80 18.30 -21.79
CA TYR A 94 64.12 18.68 -21.28
C TYR A 94 64.50 18.33 -19.84
#